data_AF-A0AAD5Y8N9-F1
#
_entry.id   AF-A0AAD5Y8N9-F1
#
_cell.length_a   1.000
_cell.length_b   1.000
_cell.length_c   1.000
_cell.angle_alpha   90.00
_cell.angle_beta   90.00
_cell.angle_gamma   90.00
#
_symmetry.space_group_name_H-M   'P 1'
#
loop_
_entity.id
_entity.type
_entity.pdbx_description
1 polymer ?
#
loop_
_entity_poly.entity_id
_entity_poly.type
_entity_poly.pdbx_seq_one_letter_code
_entity_poly.pdbx_strand_id
1 'polypeptide(L)'
;MQALHEQYGPKESWIQMWEQKQTPWNMVEASLGLQKLENEKRIPNGKILIPGCGQGLDVFYLTNENRSVVGLDLYPKIIEENNKKRDEKGLKPEHCDFVSGDFFEFKGEYNVIFDYTFLCALDPSYRTQWADQMQKLLVPGGMLITLMFPLDDHEGGPPFALSIEM
;
A
#
# COMPACT_ATOMS: atom_id res chain seq x y z
N MET A 1 17.00 -2.18 8.50
CA MET A 1 15.64 -2.36 9.08
C MET A 1 15.66 -3.06 10.42
N GLN A 2 16.26 -4.25 10.54
CA GLN A 2 16.27 -5.04 11.78
C GLN A 2 16.73 -4.26 13.03
N ALA A 3 17.84 -3.52 12.95
CA ALA A 3 18.29 -2.66 14.06
C ALA A 3 17.27 -1.58 14.46
N LEU A 4 16.51 -1.03 13.50
CA LEU A 4 15.43 -0.07 13.79
C LEU A 4 14.21 -0.76 14.40
N HIS A 5 13.88 -2.00 13.99
CA HIS A 5 12.82 -2.80 14.62
C HIS A 5 13.13 -3.07 16.09
N GLU A 6 14.36 -3.44 16.42
CA GLU A 6 14.81 -3.70 17.79
C GLU A 6 14.77 -2.43 18.66
N GLN A 7 15.11 -1.28 18.07
CA GLN A 7 15.20 -0.02 18.79
C GLN A 7 13.84 0.68 18.99
N TYR A 8 12.97 0.64 17.98
CA TYR A 8 11.76 1.46 17.93
C TYR A 8 10.45 0.64 17.82
N GLY A 9 10.54 -0.66 17.55
CA GLY A 9 9.40 -1.50 17.23
C GLY A 9 8.94 -1.35 15.76
N PRO A 10 8.12 -2.29 15.25
CA PRO A 10 7.89 -2.44 13.80
C PRO A 10 7.21 -1.26 13.10
N LYS A 11 6.36 -0.49 13.80
CA LYS A 11 5.66 0.66 13.19
C LYS A 11 6.55 1.90 13.12
N GLU A 12 7.11 2.28 14.26
CA GLU A 12 7.94 3.48 14.38
C GLU A 12 9.20 3.37 13.51
N SER A 13 9.72 2.17 13.34
CA SER A 13 10.87 1.94 12.50
C SER A 13 10.66 2.31 11.02
N TRP A 14 9.45 2.17 10.48
CA TRP A 14 9.10 2.66 9.13
C TRP A 14 9.10 4.19 9.07
N ILE A 15 8.60 4.85 10.11
CA ILE A 15 8.65 6.32 10.25
C ILE A 15 10.10 6.78 10.27
N GLN A 16 10.96 6.11 11.02
CA GLN A 16 12.39 6.43 11.10
C GLN A 16 13.10 6.30 9.74
N MET A 17 12.77 5.30 8.93
CA MET A 17 13.34 5.18 7.59
C MET A 17 12.96 6.37 6.69
N TRP A 18 11.71 6.83 6.75
CA TRP A 18 11.28 8.03 6.05
C TRP A 18 12.01 9.29 6.53
N GLU A 19 12.11 9.50 7.84
CA GLU A 19 12.83 10.65 8.44
C GLU A 19 14.31 10.67 8.02
N GLN A 20 14.93 9.49 7.97
CA GLN A 20 16.33 9.33 7.56
C GLN A 20 16.52 9.28 6.03
N LYS A 21 15.43 9.41 5.25
CA LYS A 21 15.41 9.31 3.78
C LYS A 21 15.94 7.97 3.25
N GLN A 22 15.96 6.94 4.08
CA GLN A 22 16.32 5.58 3.69
C GLN A 22 15.09 4.91 3.07
N THR A 23 14.87 5.14 1.78
CA THR A 23 13.64 4.70 1.10
C THR A 23 13.97 3.87 -0.16
N PRO A 24 14.63 2.72 0.00
CA PRO A 24 15.07 1.89 -1.13
C PRO A 24 13.91 1.31 -1.97
N TRP A 25 12.69 1.34 -1.45
CA TRP A 25 11.46 0.96 -2.17
C TRP A 25 10.90 2.08 -3.05
N ASN A 26 11.36 3.33 -2.92
CA ASN A 26 10.81 4.43 -3.69
C ASN A 26 11.13 4.26 -5.18
N MET A 27 10.08 4.25 -5.98
CA MET A 27 10.13 4.19 -7.43
C MET A 27 9.94 5.59 -8.01
N VAL A 28 10.17 5.73 -9.31
CA VAL A 28 9.89 6.98 -10.06
C VAL A 28 8.56 6.94 -10.81
N GLU A 29 8.00 5.74 -10.98
CA GLU A 29 6.75 5.48 -11.70
C GLU A 29 5.91 4.42 -10.97
N ALA A 30 4.64 4.29 -11.37
CA ALA A 30 3.73 3.27 -10.86
C ALA A 30 4.26 1.85 -11.13
N SER A 31 3.87 0.90 -10.30
CA SER A 31 4.33 -0.49 -10.37
C SER A 31 3.99 -1.13 -11.73
N LEU A 32 4.96 -1.80 -12.36
CA LEU A 32 4.77 -2.39 -13.69
C LEU A 32 3.63 -3.42 -13.71
N GLY A 33 3.45 -4.16 -12.61
CA GLY A 33 2.33 -5.09 -12.45
C GLY A 33 0.98 -4.38 -12.51
N LEU A 34 0.85 -3.23 -11.84
CA LEU A 34 -0.36 -2.41 -11.91
C LEU A 34 -0.61 -1.87 -13.31
N GLN A 35 0.41 -1.28 -13.94
CA GLN A 35 0.30 -0.75 -15.30
C GLN A 35 -0.16 -1.84 -16.28
N LYS A 36 0.38 -3.06 -16.16
CA LYS A 36 -0.04 -4.20 -16.97
C LYS A 36 -1.51 -4.56 -16.74
N LEU A 37 -1.94 -4.71 -15.48
CA LEU A 37 -3.32 -5.06 -15.15
C LEU A 37 -4.31 -3.98 -15.62
N GLU A 38 -3.94 -2.71 -15.52
CA GLU A 38 -4.75 -1.60 -16.00
C GLU A 38 -4.88 -1.60 -17.53
N ASN A 39 -3.78 -1.81 -18.25
CA ASN A 39 -3.79 -1.92 -19.72
C ASN A 39 -4.63 -3.12 -20.21
N GLU A 40 -4.65 -4.21 -19.45
CA GLU A 40 -5.49 -5.39 -19.68
C GLU A 40 -6.95 -5.19 -19.22
N LYS A 41 -7.29 -4.01 -18.67
CA LYS A 41 -8.61 -3.67 -18.10
C LYS A 41 -9.08 -4.65 -17.01
N ARG A 42 -8.13 -5.13 -16.21
CA ARG A 42 -8.36 -6.11 -15.13
C ARG A 42 -8.61 -5.47 -13.78
N ILE A 43 -8.38 -4.16 -13.64
CA ILE A 43 -8.70 -3.41 -12.42
C ILE A 43 -10.14 -2.88 -12.54
N PRO A 44 -11.07 -3.30 -11.66
CA PRO A 44 -12.44 -2.76 -11.64
C PRO A 44 -12.52 -1.25 -11.38
N ASN A 45 -13.67 -0.67 -11.69
CA ASN A 45 -14.05 0.67 -11.21
C ASN A 45 -14.50 0.62 -9.74
N GLY A 46 -14.68 1.78 -9.12
CA GLY A 46 -15.18 1.91 -7.75
C GLY A 46 -14.12 2.39 -6.75
N LYS A 47 -14.32 2.08 -5.47
CA LYS A 47 -13.41 2.46 -4.38
C LYS A 47 -12.23 1.50 -4.31
N ILE A 48 -11.02 2.05 -4.37
CA ILE A 48 -9.78 1.29 -4.34
C ILE A 48 -8.94 1.73 -3.14
N LEU A 49 -8.42 0.77 -2.38
CA LEU A 49 -7.43 1.03 -1.32
C LEU A 49 -6.05 0.54 -1.77
N ILE A 50 -5.02 1.35 -1.51
CA ILE A 50 -3.62 0.99 -1.66
C ILE A 50 -2.94 1.18 -0.30
N PRO A 51 -2.77 0.11 0.50
CA PRO A 51 -2.10 0.19 1.80
C PRO A 51 -0.57 0.26 1.62
N GLY A 52 0.10 1.00 2.52
CA GLY A 52 1.53 1.27 2.39
C GLY A 52 1.87 2.07 1.12
N CYS A 53 1.05 3.06 0.79
CA CYS A 53 1.14 3.71 -0.52
C CYS A 53 2.43 4.51 -0.76
N GLY A 54 3.20 4.82 0.29
CA GLY A 54 4.42 5.61 0.21
C GLY A 54 4.18 6.93 -0.53
N GLN A 55 4.90 7.15 -1.64
CA GLN A 55 4.78 8.37 -2.46
C GLN A 55 3.53 8.42 -3.36
N GLY A 56 2.65 7.41 -3.28
CA GLY A 56 1.33 7.46 -3.91
C GLY A 56 1.33 7.27 -5.43
N LEU A 57 2.40 6.78 -6.03
CA LEU A 57 2.51 6.67 -7.50
C LEU A 57 1.40 5.79 -8.09
N ASP A 58 1.10 4.66 -7.45
CA ASP A 58 0.02 3.75 -7.86
C ASP A 58 -1.36 4.39 -7.65
N VAL A 59 -1.52 5.21 -6.61
CA VAL A 59 -2.76 5.96 -6.34
C VAL A 59 -3.03 6.96 -7.46
N PHE A 60 -2.01 7.76 -7.82
CA PHE A 60 -2.11 8.71 -8.92
C PHE A 60 -2.40 8.01 -10.25
N TYR A 61 -1.77 6.86 -10.50
CA TYR A 61 -1.93 6.13 -11.75
C TYR A 61 -3.34 5.55 -11.94
N LEU A 62 -3.94 5.01 -10.88
CA LEU A 62 -5.29 4.43 -10.97
C LEU A 62 -6.43 5.44 -10.90
N THR A 63 -6.15 6.65 -10.41
CA THR A 63 -7.16 7.70 -10.26
C THR A 63 -7.77 8.06 -11.61
N ASN A 64 -9.10 7.99 -11.71
CA ASN A 64 -9.87 8.51 -12.83
C ASN A 64 -11.32 8.81 -12.39
N GLU A 65 -12.15 9.33 -13.29
CA GLU A 65 -13.54 9.73 -13.01
C GLU A 65 -14.45 8.59 -12.48
N ASN A 66 -14.10 7.33 -12.75
CA ASN A 66 -14.85 6.14 -12.33
C ASN A 66 -14.24 5.45 -11.10
N ARG A 67 -13.15 5.98 -10.55
CA ARG A 67 -12.44 5.41 -9.40
C ARG A 67 -12.25 6.44 -8.30
N SER A 68 -12.34 5.96 -7.07
CA SER A 68 -11.99 6.70 -5.86
C SER A 68 -10.86 5.92 -5.20
N VAL A 69 -9.63 6.38 -5.36
CA VAL A 69 -8.43 5.68 -4.92
C VAL A 69 -7.90 6.32 -3.64
N VAL A 70 -7.76 5.53 -2.59
CA VAL A 70 -7.25 5.94 -1.29
C VAL A 70 -5.89 5.31 -1.06
N GLY A 71 -4.86 6.15 -0.91
CA GLY A 71 -3.55 5.74 -0.41
C GLY A 71 -3.50 5.83 1.10
N LEU A 72 -3.09 4.75 1.78
CA LEU A 72 -2.89 4.71 3.22
C LEU A 72 -1.41 4.51 3.54
N ASP A 73 -0.84 5.34 4.40
CA ASP A 73 0.53 5.17 4.90
C ASP A 73 0.65 5.59 6.37
N LEU A 74 1.60 5.01 7.11
CA LEU A 74 1.83 5.36 8.51
C LEU A 74 2.45 6.74 8.68
N TYR A 75 3.24 7.22 7.71
CA TYR A 75 4.04 8.43 7.89
C TYR A 75 3.26 9.71 7.50
N PRO A 76 2.92 10.62 8.44
CA PRO A 76 2.05 11.75 8.11
C PRO A 76 2.64 12.74 7.10
N LYS A 77 3.97 12.94 7.09
CA LYS A 77 4.58 13.92 6.20
C LYS A 77 4.52 13.50 4.72
N ILE A 78 4.69 12.21 4.41
CA ILE A 78 4.54 11.77 3.01
C ILE A 78 3.09 11.90 2.54
N ILE A 79 2.12 11.69 3.43
CA ILE A 79 0.70 11.90 3.13
C ILE A 79 0.40 13.37 2.86
N GLU A 80 0.95 14.30 3.65
CA GLU A 80 0.83 15.74 3.39
C GLU A 80 1.43 16.11 2.02
N GLU A 81 2.62 15.60 1.70
CA GLU A 81 3.26 15.80 0.41
C GLU A 81 2.43 15.24 -0.75
N ASN A 82 1.83 14.06 -0.60
CA ASN A 82 1.00 13.46 -1.63
C ASN A 82 -0.31 14.22 -1.83
N ASN A 83 -0.96 14.68 -0.75
CA ASN A 83 -2.13 15.54 -0.84
C ASN A 83 -1.81 16.86 -1.56
N LYS A 84 -0.65 17.46 -1.29
CA LYS A 84 -0.20 18.65 -2.04
C LYS A 84 -0.01 18.33 -3.54
N LYS A 85 0.66 17.23 -3.87
CA LYS A 85 0.85 16.79 -5.28
C LYS A 85 -0.47 16.52 -5.98
N ARG A 86 -1.47 15.96 -5.28
CA ARG A 86 -2.83 15.78 -5.80
C ARG A 86 -3.44 17.13 -6.18
N ASP A 87 -3.39 18.10 -5.27
CA ASP A 87 -3.98 19.42 -5.48
C ASP A 87 -3.30 20.16 -6.63
N GLU A 88 -1.96 20.07 -6.74
CA GLU A 88 -1.18 20.61 -7.86
C GLU A 88 -1.54 19.98 -9.22
N LYS A 89 -1.97 18.72 -9.23
CA LYS A 89 -2.49 18.03 -10.43
C LYS A 89 -3.95 18.35 -10.75
N GLY A 90 -4.63 19.13 -9.90
CA GLY A 90 -6.06 19.43 -10.04
C GLY A 90 -6.97 18.23 -9.80
N LEU A 91 -6.45 17.17 -9.14
CA LEU A 91 -7.24 16.00 -8.77
C LEU A 91 -8.04 16.30 -7.51
N LYS A 92 -9.25 15.76 -7.43
CA LYS A 92 -10.15 15.99 -6.30
C LYS A 92 -10.00 14.89 -5.24
N PRO A 93 -10.14 15.22 -3.94
CA PRO A 93 -10.15 14.24 -2.85
C PRO A 93 -11.16 13.10 -3.05
N GLU A 94 -12.29 13.37 -3.71
CA GLU A 94 -13.31 12.34 -4.01
C GLU A 94 -12.80 11.21 -4.92
N HIS A 95 -11.77 11.47 -5.74
CA HIS A 95 -11.19 10.51 -6.68
C HIS A 95 -9.79 10.02 -6.28
N CYS A 96 -9.04 10.84 -5.54
CA CYS A 96 -7.67 10.57 -5.13
C CYS A 96 -7.49 11.13 -3.72
N ASP A 97 -7.33 10.26 -2.74
CA ASP A 97 -7.14 10.68 -1.35
C ASP A 97 -5.92 9.99 -0.72
N PHE A 98 -5.29 10.69 0.21
CA PHE A 98 -4.15 10.18 0.96
C PHE A 98 -4.41 10.36 2.45
N VAL A 99 -4.40 9.26 3.18
CA VAL A 99 -4.72 9.21 4.60
C VAL A 99 -3.52 8.66 5.36
N SER A 100 -3.18 9.32 6.46
CA SER A 100 -2.20 8.79 7.40
C SER A 100 -2.91 7.94 8.44
N GLY A 101 -2.46 6.71 8.63
CA GLY A 101 -3.10 5.81 9.59
C GLY A 101 -2.49 4.41 9.62
N ASP A 102 -2.85 3.68 10.67
CA ASP A 102 -2.51 2.28 10.81
C ASP A 102 -3.49 1.40 10.03
N PHE A 103 -2.97 0.60 9.11
CA PHE A 103 -3.75 -0.37 8.33
C PHE A 103 -4.62 -1.28 9.19
N PHE A 104 -4.11 -1.77 10.34
CA PHE A 104 -4.83 -2.71 11.18
C PHE A 104 -5.98 -2.07 11.99
N GLU A 105 -6.00 -0.74 12.08
CA GLU A 105 -7.07 0.03 12.73
C GLU A 105 -7.94 0.78 11.72
N PHE A 106 -7.54 0.78 10.45
CA PHE A 106 -8.19 1.51 9.38
C PHE A 106 -9.61 0.97 9.12
N LYS A 107 -10.50 1.87 8.69
CA LYS A 107 -11.92 1.57 8.47
C LYS A 107 -12.34 2.06 7.09
N GLY A 108 -13.20 1.29 6.45
CA GLY A 108 -13.75 1.63 5.15
C GLY A 108 -14.30 0.40 4.44
N GLU A 109 -14.81 0.63 3.25
CA GLU A 109 -15.37 -0.40 2.38
C GLU A 109 -14.88 -0.13 0.96
N TYR A 110 -14.20 -1.12 0.38
CA TYR A 110 -13.50 -1.00 -0.89
C TYR A 110 -13.90 -2.10 -1.85
N ASN A 111 -14.05 -1.74 -3.13
CA ASN A 111 -14.29 -2.68 -4.21
C ASN A 111 -13.01 -3.42 -4.62
N VAL A 112 -11.87 -2.74 -4.50
CA VAL A 112 -10.55 -3.30 -4.81
C VAL A 112 -9.58 -2.92 -3.70
N ILE A 113 -8.74 -3.86 -3.28
CA ILE A 113 -7.51 -3.54 -2.55
C ILE A 113 -6.34 -3.98 -3.40
N PHE A 114 -5.41 -3.08 -3.66
CA PHE A 114 -4.18 -3.35 -4.40
C PHE A 114 -2.98 -3.33 -3.46
N ASP A 115 -2.47 -4.52 -3.13
CA ASP A 115 -1.30 -4.73 -2.27
C ASP A 115 -0.06 -4.92 -3.16
N TYR A 116 0.84 -3.94 -3.13
CA TYR A 116 2.15 -4.03 -3.77
C TYR A 116 3.23 -3.72 -2.74
N THR A 117 4.07 -4.72 -2.46
CA THR A 117 5.13 -4.68 -1.45
C THR A 117 4.68 -4.36 -0.02
N PHE A 118 3.37 -4.40 0.27
CA PHE A 118 2.86 -4.14 1.61
C PHE A 118 2.84 -5.42 2.45
N LEU A 119 2.24 -6.52 1.97
CA LEU A 119 2.24 -7.80 2.68
C LEU A 119 3.66 -8.27 3.03
N CYS A 120 4.59 -8.26 2.08
CA CYS A 120 5.97 -8.70 2.32
C CYS A 120 6.77 -7.73 3.21
N ALA A 121 6.28 -6.51 3.44
CA ALA A 121 6.92 -5.58 4.37
C ALA A 121 6.56 -5.88 5.84
N LEU A 122 5.47 -6.60 6.07
CA LEU A 122 5.00 -6.97 7.40
C LEU A 122 5.78 -8.18 7.93
N ASP A 123 6.12 -8.13 9.22
CA ASP A 123 6.66 -9.31 9.91
C ASP A 123 5.69 -10.50 9.75
N PRO A 124 6.17 -11.73 9.51
CA PRO A 124 5.33 -12.89 9.25
C PRO A 124 4.25 -13.14 10.31
N SER A 125 4.47 -12.72 11.56
CA SER A 125 3.47 -12.81 12.64
C SER A 125 2.19 -11.99 12.40
N TYR A 126 2.22 -11.00 11.51
CA TYR A 126 1.06 -10.17 11.16
C TYR A 126 0.22 -10.73 10.00
N ARG A 127 0.64 -11.81 9.32
CA ARG A 127 -0.05 -12.32 8.09
C ARG A 127 -1.52 -12.66 8.33
N THR A 128 -1.84 -13.28 9.46
CA THR A 128 -3.25 -13.58 9.82
C THR A 128 -4.04 -12.29 10.05
N GLN A 129 -3.48 -11.32 10.76
CA GLN A 129 -4.14 -10.03 10.99
C GLN A 129 -4.31 -9.24 9.68
N TRP A 130 -3.35 -9.35 8.77
CA TRP A 130 -3.42 -8.76 7.44
C TRP A 130 -4.58 -9.37 6.65
N ALA A 131 -4.71 -10.70 6.65
CA ALA A 131 -5.80 -11.38 5.96
C ALA A 131 -7.18 -11.00 6.53
N ASP A 132 -7.30 -10.99 7.86
CA ASP A 132 -8.53 -10.57 8.55
C ASP A 132 -8.90 -9.12 8.20
N GLN A 133 -7.91 -8.23 8.14
CA GLN A 133 -8.13 -6.82 7.84
C GLN A 133 -8.49 -6.59 6.37
N MET A 134 -7.84 -7.30 5.43
CA MET A 134 -8.21 -7.30 4.02
C MET A 134 -9.67 -7.72 3.84
N GLN A 135 -10.09 -8.80 4.53
CA GLN A 135 -11.47 -9.27 4.49
C GLN A 135 -12.47 -8.24 5.02
N LYS A 136 -12.14 -7.53 6.12
CA LYS A 136 -13.02 -6.50 6.70
C LYS A 136 -13.17 -5.28 5.80
N LEU A 137 -12.11 -4.90 5.10
CA LEU A 137 -12.09 -3.70 4.25
C LEU A 137 -12.70 -3.94 2.87
N LEU A 138 -12.76 -5.20 2.40
CA LEU A 138 -13.41 -5.56 1.14
C LEU A 138 -14.92 -5.68 1.30
N VAL A 139 -15.66 -5.09 0.35
CA VAL A 139 -17.08 -5.37 0.20
C VAL A 139 -17.32 -6.82 -0.25
N PRO A 140 -18.50 -7.41 -0.03
CA PRO A 140 -18.86 -8.68 -0.64
C PRO A 140 -18.69 -8.64 -2.18
N GLY A 141 -17.92 -9.59 -2.73
CA GLY A 141 -17.59 -9.61 -4.16
C GLY A 141 -16.46 -8.66 -4.57
N GLY A 142 -15.82 -7.98 -3.62
CA GLY A 142 -14.63 -7.16 -3.84
C GLY A 142 -13.41 -8.01 -4.24
N MET A 143 -12.39 -7.32 -4.79
CA MET A 143 -11.19 -7.95 -5.34
C MET A 143 -9.95 -7.55 -4.55
N LEU A 144 -9.23 -8.54 -4.00
CA LEU A 144 -7.86 -8.36 -3.56
C LEU A 144 -6.92 -8.66 -4.73
N ILE A 145 -6.02 -7.73 -5.04
CA ILE A 145 -4.93 -7.92 -5.99
C ILE A 145 -3.64 -7.76 -5.21
N THR A 146 -2.84 -8.83 -5.13
CA THR A 146 -1.55 -8.82 -4.42
C THR A 146 -0.44 -9.15 -5.40
N LEU A 147 0.54 -8.26 -5.51
CA LEU A 147 1.78 -8.53 -6.22
C LEU A 147 2.77 -9.19 -5.25
N MET A 148 2.78 -10.53 -5.27
CA MET A 148 3.60 -11.33 -4.36
C MET A 148 5.08 -11.31 -4.78
N PHE A 149 5.92 -10.85 -3.86
CA PHE A 149 7.38 -10.83 -3.99
C PHE A 149 8.02 -10.73 -2.58
N PRO A 150 9.21 -11.31 -2.36
CA PRO A 150 9.84 -12.34 -3.18
C PRO A 150 9.19 -13.71 -2.94
N LEU A 151 9.22 -14.56 -3.97
CA LEU A 151 8.75 -15.95 -3.89
C LEU A 151 9.95 -16.88 -3.73
N ASP A 152 10.47 -16.97 -2.51
CA ASP A 152 11.65 -17.77 -2.14
C ASP A 152 11.57 -18.19 -0.65
N ASP A 153 12.68 -18.62 -0.06
CA ASP A 153 12.79 -19.16 1.30
C ASP A 153 13.86 -18.45 2.16
N HIS A 154 14.26 -17.22 1.79
CA HIS A 154 15.30 -16.51 2.52
C HIS A 154 14.83 -16.12 3.94
N GLU A 155 15.77 -16.08 4.88
CA GLU A 155 15.50 -15.63 6.24
C GLU A 155 15.65 -14.12 6.38
N GLY A 156 14.78 -13.53 7.21
CA GLY A 156 14.78 -12.10 7.49
C GLY A 156 13.90 -11.30 6.52
N GLY A 157 14.07 -9.98 6.56
CA GLY A 157 13.26 -9.01 5.83
C GLY A 157 13.27 -7.64 6.53
N PRO A 158 12.44 -6.70 6.07
CA PRO A 158 11.66 -6.72 4.83
C PRO A 158 12.53 -6.50 3.57
N PRO A 159 12.09 -6.98 2.40
CA PRO A 159 10.88 -7.79 2.21
C PRO A 159 11.07 -9.21 2.77
N PHE A 160 10.06 -9.75 3.45
CA PHE A 160 10.05 -11.12 3.95
C PHE A 160 9.62 -12.08 2.83
N ALA A 161 10.23 -13.26 2.78
CA ALA A 161 9.90 -14.33 1.84
C ALA A 161 8.42 -14.75 1.91
N LEU A 162 7.79 -14.90 0.74
CA LEU A 162 6.42 -15.40 0.57
C LEU A 162 6.42 -16.74 -0.18
N SER A 163 5.37 -17.54 0.03
CA SER A 163 5.15 -18.78 -0.73
C SER A 163 3.75 -18.78 -1.36
N ILE A 164 3.55 -19.63 -2.37
CA ILE A 164 2.25 -19.76 -3.06
C ILE A 164 1.20 -20.42 -2.16
N GLU A 165 1.62 -21.23 -1.19
CA GLU A 165 0.74 -22.00 -0.30
C GLU A 165 0.22 -21.21 0.91
N MET A 166 0.50 -19.90 0.98
CA MET A 166 0.08 -19.01 2.06
C MET A 166 -1.44 -18.82 2.17
#